data_AF-A0A1V6BBE1-F1
#
_entry.id   AF-A0A1V6BBE1-F1
#
_cell.length_a   1.000
_cell.length_b   1.000
_cell.length_c   1.000
_cell.angle_alpha   90.00
_cell.angle_beta   90.00
_cell.angle_gamma   90.00
#
_symmetry.space_group_name_H-M   'P 1'
#
loop_
_entity.id
_entity.type
_entity.pdbx_description
1 polymer ?
#
loop_
_entity_poly.entity_id
_entity_poly.type
_entity_poly.pdbx_seq_one_letter_code
_entity_poly.pdbx_strand_id
1 'polypeptide(L)'
;MSNIIRLIKILTKNSILILLLTICLISGCREVTVPKPKGYFRIDLPEKKYRLFDPATAYHPGSLPLLFEYPVYGEISFKSDDIATPGWFNINFPSYRAKIYFTYKDVRGDLAGLIEESYKLDVKNHITKADAINEELITKPEHRVYGILYDLKGSTATAVQFFVTDSTKHFFRGSLYFSSAPNPDSLAPVIDFFRKDVVHLIETLEWQDK
;
A
#
# COMPACT_ATOMS: atom_id res chain seq x y z
N MET A 1 30.45 -41.47 -73.09
CA MET A 1 30.13 -40.16 -72.46
C MET A 1 28.77 -40.10 -71.77
N SER A 2 27.69 -40.73 -72.28
CA SER A 2 26.33 -40.63 -71.73
C SER A 2 26.15 -41.18 -70.29
N ASN A 3 26.74 -42.33 -69.96
CA ASN A 3 26.52 -42.99 -68.65
C ASN A 3 27.19 -42.27 -67.46
N ILE A 4 28.32 -41.59 -67.68
CA ILE A 4 29.06 -40.85 -66.64
C ILE A 4 28.27 -39.61 -66.21
N ILE A 5 27.69 -38.88 -67.16
CA ILE A 5 26.86 -37.70 -66.89
C ILE A 5 25.59 -38.10 -66.12
N ARG A 6 25.02 -39.27 -66.41
CA ARG A 6 23.85 -39.82 -65.70
C ARG A 6 24.18 -40.20 -64.25
N LEU A 7 25.36 -40.78 -64.00
CA LEU A 7 25.83 -41.14 -62.66
C LEU A 7 26.12 -39.90 -61.80
N ILE A 8 26.77 -38.89 -62.37
CA ILE A 8 27.04 -37.60 -61.68
C ILE A 8 25.73 -36.92 -61.29
N LYS A 9 24.72 -36.90 -62.18
CA LYS A 9 23.38 -36.35 -61.88
C LYS A 9 22.66 -37.07 -60.74
N ILE A 10 22.82 -38.39 -60.62
CA ILE A 10 22.22 -39.20 -59.54
C ILE A 10 22.93 -38.90 -58.21
N LEU A 11 24.26 -38.82 -58.22
CA LEU A 11 25.05 -38.47 -57.04
C LEU A 11 24.72 -37.07 -56.53
N THR A 12 24.62 -36.06 -57.41
CA THR A 12 24.25 -34.69 -57.03
C THR A 12 22.80 -34.58 -56.54
N LYS A 13 21.87 -35.36 -57.09
CA LYS A 13 20.46 -35.38 -56.66
C LYS A 13 20.31 -35.94 -55.24
N ASN A 14 21.07 -36.99 -54.91
CA ASN A 14 21.08 -37.57 -53.57
C ASN A 14 21.74 -36.63 -52.54
N SER A 15 22.79 -35.90 -52.92
CA SER A 15 23.40 -34.89 -52.04
C SER A 15 22.45 -33.72 -51.73
N ILE A 16 21.65 -33.28 -52.71
CA ILE A 16 20.64 -32.23 -52.50
C ILE A 16 19.52 -32.72 -51.57
N LEU A 17 19.10 -33.98 -51.71
CA LEU A 17 18.08 -34.57 -50.84
C LEU A 17 18.56 -34.73 -49.39
N ILE A 18 19.82 -35.14 -49.19
CA ILE A 18 20.45 -35.24 -47.86
C ILE A 18 20.59 -33.85 -47.21
N LEU A 19 20.97 -32.85 -47.99
CA LEU A 19 21.09 -31.47 -47.50
C LEU A 19 19.73 -30.90 -47.07
N LEU A 20 18.68 -31.12 -47.86
CA LEU A 20 17.30 -30.72 -47.53
C LEU A 20 16.79 -31.43 -46.26
N LEU A 21 17.10 -32.72 -46.10
CA LEU A 21 16.73 -33.48 -44.91
C LEU A 21 17.45 -32.96 -43.66
N THR A 22 18.71 -32.55 -43.79
CA THR A 22 19.50 -32.02 -42.67
C THR A 22 19.00 -30.64 -42.24
N ILE A 23 18.61 -29.78 -43.20
CA ILE A 23 17.99 -28.48 -42.92
C ILE A 23 16.65 -28.64 -42.20
N CYS A 24 15.86 -29.65 -42.56
CA CYS A 24 14.57 -29.92 -41.92
C CYS A 24 14.70 -30.44 -40.48
N LEU A 25 15.82 -31.10 -40.14
CA LEU A 25 16.08 -31.61 -38.79
C LEU A 25 16.57 -30.53 -37.81
N ILE A 26 17.11 -29.41 -38.31
CA ILE A 26 17.60 -28.30 -37.46
C ILE A 26 16.57 -27.17 -37.29
N SER A 27 15.48 -27.18 -38.04
CA SER A 27 14.36 -26.24 -37.88
C SER A 27 13.41 -26.66 -36.75
N GLY A 28 13.93 -26.67 -35.51
CA GLY A 28 13.11 -26.80 -34.31
C GLY A 28 12.64 -25.42 -33.84
N CYS A 29 11.32 -25.25 -33.67
CA CYS A 29 10.77 -24.06 -33.01
C CYS A 29 11.18 -24.09 -31.54
N ARG A 30 12.01 -23.13 -31.10
CA ARG A 30 12.19 -22.87 -29.67
C ARG A 30 10.92 -22.21 -29.15
N GLU A 31 10.07 -22.98 -28.50
CA GLU A 31 9.03 -22.39 -27.65
C GLU A 31 9.74 -21.59 -26.55
N VAL A 32 9.57 -20.28 -26.58
CA VAL A 32 10.01 -19.41 -25.50
C VAL A 32 9.13 -19.78 -24.31
N THR A 33 9.69 -20.53 -23.35
CA THR A 33 9.02 -20.83 -22.10
C THR A 33 8.80 -19.53 -21.34
N VAL A 34 7.61 -18.94 -21.47
CA VAL A 34 7.20 -17.82 -20.63
C VAL A 34 7.06 -18.37 -19.21
N PRO A 35 7.91 -17.94 -18.25
CA PRO A 35 7.77 -18.39 -16.87
C PRO A 35 6.38 -18.02 -16.37
N LYS A 36 5.68 -18.97 -15.73
CA LYS A 36 4.41 -18.65 -15.09
C LYS A 36 4.62 -17.50 -14.10
N PRO A 37 3.71 -16.50 -14.03
CA PRO A 37 3.81 -15.44 -13.05
C PRO A 37 3.92 -16.06 -11.66
N LYS A 38 4.84 -15.54 -10.83
CA LYS A 38 5.01 -16.03 -9.46
C LYS A 38 3.67 -15.86 -8.73
N GLY A 39 3.14 -16.95 -8.20
CA GLY A 39 1.94 -16.89 -7.35
C GLY A 39 2.27 -16.14 -6.08
N TYR A 40 1.61 -15.01 -5.86
CA TYR A 40 1.70 -14.27 -4.60
C TYR A 40 1.00 -15.06 -3.49
N PHE A 41 1.39 -14.81 -2.23
CA PHE A 41 0.68 -15.38 -1.08
C PHE A 41 -0.79 -14.97 -1.15
N ARG A 42 -1.70 -15.95 -1.13
CA ARG A 42 -3.13 -15.69 -1.01
C ARG A 42 -3.41 -15.26 0.42
N ILE A 43 -3.58 -13.96 0.61
CA ILE A 43 -4.01 -13.37 1.87
C ILE A 43 -5.52 -13.23 1.78
N ASP A 44 -6.27 -14.01 2.55
CA ASP A 44 -7.72 -13.89 2.59
C ASP A 44 -8.09 -12.60 3.34
N LEU A 45 -8.59 -11.63 2.57
CA LEU A 45 -9.04 -10.34 3.06
C LEU A 45 -10.53 -10.44 3.41
N PRO A 46 -10.97 -9.90 4.57
CA PRO A 46 -12.35 -10.00 4.99
C PRO A 46 -13.22 -9.04 4.19
N GLU A 47 -14.53 -9.26 4.23
CA GLU A 47 -15.49 -8.27 3.76
C GLU A 47 -15.35 -6.98 4.58
N LYS A 48 -15.37 -5.83 3.92
CA LYS A 48 -15.28 -4.52 4.57
C LYS A 48 -16.57 -4.23 5.33
N LYS A 49 -16.46 -4.19 6.65
CA LYS A 49 -17.52 -3.77 7.57
C LYS A 49 -16.90 -2.82 8.56
N TYR A 50 -17.65 -1.78 8.91
CA TYR A 50 -17.18 -0.70 9.75
C TYR A 50 -18.03 -0.59 11.01
N ARG A 51 -17.42 -0.07 12.06
CA ARG A 51 -18.08 0.30 13.30
C ARG A 51 -17.62 1.69 13.71
N LEU A 52 -18.51 2.39 14.40
CA LEU A 52 -18.23 3.72 14.92
C LEU A 52 -17.20 3.64 16.04
N PHE A 53 -16.17 4.50 15.97
CA PHE A 53 -15.32 4.82 17.10
C PHE A 53 -16.08 5.79 17.99
N ASP A 54 -16.41 5.34 19.21
CA ASP A 54 -17.07 6.17 20.21
C ASP A 54 -16.06 6.61 21.29
N PRO A 55 -15.67 7.90 21.33
CA PRO A 55 -14.79 8.47 22.34
C PRO A 55 -15.27 8.29 23.77
N ALA A 56 -16.59 8.17 24.00
CA ALA A 56 -17.15 8.00 25.33
C ALA A 56 -16.83 6.62 25.93
N THR A 57 -16.52 5.64 25.07
CA THR A 57 -16.17 4.27 25.47
C THR A 57 -14.66 4.00 25.47
N ALA A 58 -13.88 4.91 24.87
CA ALA A 58 -12.42 4.85 24.88
C ALA A 58 -11.93 5.17 26.30
N TYR A 59 -11.40 4.16 26.99
CA TYR A 59 -10.77 4.26 28.31
C TYR A 59 -9.49 5.13 28.23
N HIS A 60 -9.67 6.44 28.09
CA HIS A 60 -8.62 7.45 28.18
C HIS A 60 -9.16 8.64 29.00
N PRO A 61 -8.39 9.19 29.95
CA PRO A 61 -8.82 10.30 30.82
C PRO A 61 -8.98 11.66 30.10
N GLY A 62 -9.10 11.66 28.78
CA GLY A 62 -9.38 12.83 27.96
C GLY A 62 -10.29 12.42 26.81
N SER A 63 -11.45 13.05 26.72
CA SER A 63 -12.38 12.89 25.60
C SER A 63 -11.67 13.29 24.31
N LEU A 64 -11.31 12.32 23.46
CA LEU A 64 -10.83 12.62 22.11
C LEU A 64 -12.02 13.17 21.32
N PRO A 65 -11.95 14.40 20.78
CA PRO A 65 -13.09 15.00 20.07
C PRO A 65 -13.20 14.46 18.63
N LEU A 66 -13.12 13.14 18.46
CA LEU A 66 -13.04 12.46 17.16
C LEU A 66 -14.16 11.44 17.03
N LEU A 67 -14.97 11.54 16.01
CA LEU A 67 -15.92 10.51 15.63
C LEU A 67 -15.56 10.03 14.23
N PHE A 68 -15.37 8.73 14.03
CA PHE A 68 -15.10 8.15 12.71
C PHE A 68 -15.45 6.67 12.69
N GLU A 69 -15.60 6.11 11.51
CA GLU A 69 -15.78 4.67 11.34
C GLU A 69 -14.45 3.96 11.08
N TYR A 70 -14.30 2.77 11.64
CA TYR A 70 -13.11 1.94 11.43
C TYR A 70 -13.47 0.46 11.28
N PRO A 71 -12.59 -0.37 10.71
CA PRO A 71 -12.96 -1.71 10.34
C PRO A 71 -13.25 -2.59 11.56
N VAL A 72 -14.27 -3.45 11.48
CA VAL A 72 -14.66 -4.37 12.57
C VAL A 72 -13.58 -5.39 12.91
N TYR A 73 -12.69 -5.69 11.97
CA TYR A 73 -11.53 -6.57 12.14
C TYR A 73 -10.31 -5.84 12.74
N GLY A 74 -10.46 -4.57 13.14
CA GLY A 74 -9.47 -3.78 13.83
C GLY A 74 -9.73 -3.66 15.33
N GLU A 75 -8.66 -3.76 16.11
CA GLU A 75 -8.71 -3.62 17.58
C GLU A 75 -8.08 -2.30 18.01
N ILE A 76 -8.87 -1.45 18.67
CA ILE A 76 -8.36 -0.20 19.25
C ILE A 76 -7.44 -0.54 20.42
N SER A 77 -6.24 0.03 20.43
CA SER A 77 -5.34 0.00 21.60
C SER A 77 -4.90 1.40 21.95
N PHE A 78 -4.89 1.71 23.24
CA PHE A 78 -4.24 2.89 23.79
C PHE A 78 -2.84 2.48 24.30
N LYS A 79 -1.86 3.38 24.20
CA LYS A 79 -0.54 3.12 24.80
C LYS A 79 -0.72 3.14 26.32
N SER A 80 -0.56 2.00 26.98
CA SER A 80 -0.99 1.76 28.37
C SER A 80 -0.28 2.59 29.43
N ASP A 81 0.86 3.20 29.11
CA ASP A 81 1.79 3.69 30.14
C ASP A 81 1.99 5.21 30.14
N ASP A 82 1.28 5.93 29.27
CA ASP A 82 1.54 7.36 29.02
C ASP A 82 0.29 8.21 29.26
N ILE A 83 -0.18 8.21 30.52
CA ILE A 83 -1.21 9.15 31.01
C ILE A 83 -0.83 10.61 30.69
N ALA A 84 0.47 10.88 30.50
CA ALA A 84 1.05 12.19 30.25
C ALA A 84 0.86 12.71 28.81
N THR A 85 0.53 11.86 27.84
CA THR A 85 0.42 12.25 26.41
C THR A 85 -0.92 11.83 25.80
N PRO A 86 -2.02 12.53 26.18
CA PRO A 86 -3.32 12.29 25.57
C PRO A 86 -3.24 12.46 24.05
N GLY A 87 -3.87 11.56 23.30
CA GLY A 87 -3.95 11.65 21.84
C GLY A 87 -3.27 10.53 21.06
N TRP A 88 -2.51 9.64 21.70
CA TRP A 88 -1.90 8.48 21.04
C TRP A 88 -2.71 7.20 21.22
N PHE A 89 -3.17 6.67 20.10
CA PHE A 89 -3.87 5.39 20.06
C PHE A 89 -3.65 4.72 18.70
N ASN A 90 -4.04 3.45 18.58
CA ASN A 90 -3.83 2.69 17.37
C ASN A 90 -5.05 1.84 17.03
N ILE A 91 -5.19 1.48 15.75
CA ILE A 91 -5.96 0.30 15.35
C ILE A 91 -4.96 -0.81 14.99
N ASN A 92 -5.07 -1.96 15.66
CA ASN A 92 -4.25 -3.13 15.41
C ASN A 92 -4.99 -4.11 14.51
N PHE A 93 -4.25 -4.71 13.58
CA PHE A 93 -4.72 -5.79 12.71
C PHE A 93 -3.75 -6.98 12.83
N PRO A 94 -3.80 -7.75 13.95
CA PRO A 94 -2.81 -8.79 14.24
C PRO A 94 -2.67 -9.83 13.12
N SER A 95 -3.79 -10.28 12.56
CA SER A 95 -3.85 -11.26 11.46
C SER A 95 -3.11 -10.80 10.20
N TYR A 96 -2.98 -9.48 10.00
CA TYR A 96 -2.34 -8.87 8.83
C TYR A 96 -0.99 -8.25 9.17
N ARG A 97 -0.51 -8.42 10.41
CA ARG A 97 0.75 -7.82 10.90
C ARG A 97 0.81 -6.31 10.64
N ALA A 98 -0.35 -5.66 10.63
CA ALA A 98 -0.55 -4.28 10.28
C ALA A 98 -1.06 -3.48 11.48
N LYS A 99 -0.76 -2.19 11.49
CA LYS A 99 -1.21 -1.25 12.51
C LYS A 99 -1.38 0.13 11.91
N ILE A 100 -2.45 0.82 12.28
CA ILE A 100 -2.56 2.26 12.04
C ILE A 100 -2.22 2.96 13.35
N TYR A 101 -1.15 3.75 13.33
CA TYR A 101 -0.78 4.62 14.45
C TYR A 101 -1.52 5.94 14.31
N PHE A 102 -2.09 6.45 15.41
CA PHE A 102 -2.74 7.75 15.43
C PHE A 102 -2.11 8.68 16.46
N THR A 103 -2.09 9.95 16.07
CA THR A 103 -1.75 11.07 16.94
C THR A 103 -2.77 12.17 16.76
N TYR A 104 -3.49 12.48 17.84
CA TYR A 104 -4.30 13.68 17.96
C TYR A 104 -3.55 14.74 18.78
N LYS A 105 -3.64 16.01 18.35
CA LYS A 105 -3.13 17.18 19.06
C LYS A 105 -4.14 18.32 18.94
N ASP A 106 -4.28 19.11 20.01
CA ASP A 106 -4.94 20.40 19.91
C ASP A 106 -4.03 21.40 19.17
N VAL A 107 -4.61 22.21 18.31
CA VAL A 107 -3.96 23.33 17.65
C VAL A 107 -3.99 24.55 18.57
N ARG A 108 -2.82 25.13 18.86
CA ARG A 108 -2.68 26.29 19.76
C ARG A 108 -1.81 27.37 19.11
N GLY A 109 -2.22 27.78 17.91
CA GLY A 109 -1.47 28.75 17.10
C GLY A 109 -0.22 28.19 16.42
N ASP A 110 -0.02 26.87 16.49
CA ASP A 110 1.16 26.13 16.03
C ASP A 110 0.86 25.20 14.84
N LEU A 111 -0.30 25.36 14.18
CA LEU A 111 -0.74 24.50 13.08
C LEU A 111 0.33 24.33 11.99
N ALA A 112 0.98 25.43 11.58
CA ALA A 112 2.04 25.38 10.58
C ALA A 112 3.21 24.48 11.02
N GLY A 113 3.57 24.53 12.30
CA GLY A 113 4.59 23.67 12.89
C GLY A 113 4.16 22.20 12.92
N LEU A 114 2.90 21.92 13.25
CA LEU A 114 2.34 20.55 13.23
C LEU A 114 2.31 19.97 11.81
N ILE A 115 1.93 20.76 10.81
CA ILE A 115 1.97 20.37 9.40
C ILE A 115 3.42 20.10 8.97
N GLU A 116 4.36 20.97 9.32
CA GLU A 116 5.78 20.78 8.97
C GLU A 116 6.38 19.53 9.65
N GLU A 117 6.04 19.28 10.92
CA GLU A 117 6.42 18.07 11.66
C GLU A 117 5.88 16.82 10.96
N SER A 118 4.58 16.82 10.61
CA SER A 118 3.97 15.71 9.87
C SER A 118 4.67 15.50 8.53
N TYR A 119 4.88 16.54 7.74
CA TYR A 119 5.58 16.43 6.45
C TYR A 119 7.00 15.87 6.59
N LYS A 120 7.75 16.27 7.63
CA LYS A 120 9.08 15.68 7.92
C LYS A 120 8.99 14.18 8.17
N LEU A 121 8.00 13.75 8.96
CA LEU A 121 7.77 12.34 9.27
C LEU A 121 7.25 11.55 8.06
N ASP A 122 6.30 12.12 7.32
CA ASP A 122 5.59 11.48 6.22
C ASP A 122 6.45 11.37 4.97
N VAL A 123 7.17 12.45 4.63
CA VAL A 123 7.87 12.61 3.36
C VAL A 123 9.38 12.57 3.56
N LYS A 124 9.96 13.48 4.37
CA LYS A 124 11.43 13.60 4.44
C LYS A 124 12.11 12.34 4.97
N ASN A 125 11.52 11.65 5.95
CA ASN A 125 12.09 10.43 6.51
C ASN A 125 11.95 9.20 5.62
N HIS A 126 11.10 9.28 4.59
CA HIS A 126 10.83 8.16 3.69
C HIS A 126 11.28 8.40 2.24
N ILE A 127 11.64 9.63 1.86
CA ILE A 127 12.10 9.97 0.50
C ILE A 127 13.34 9.16 0.06
N THR A 128 14.12 8.63 1.00
CA THR A 128 15.29 7.79 0.73
C THR A 128 14.96 6.30 0.57
N LYS A 129 13.76 5.87 1.00
CA LYS A 129 13.32 4.46 1.01
C LYS A 129 12.13 4.18 0.09
N ALA A 130 11.34 5.20 -0.22
CA ALA A 130 10.20 5.11 -1.12
C ALA A 130 10.65 5.35 -2.57
N ASP A 131 10.12 4.56 -3.49
CA ASP A 131 10.36 4.71 -4.92
C ASP A 131 9.57 5.91 -5.48
N ALA A 132 8.41 6.19 -4.89
CA ALA A 132 7.57 7.35 -5.21
C ALA A 132 6.71 7.73 -4.00
N ILE A 133 6.33 9.01 -3.93
CA ILE A 133 5.39 9.55 -2.95
C ILE A 133 4.29 10.25 -3.76
N ASN A 134 3.04 9.78 -3.61
CA ASN A 134 1.88 10.46 -4.19
C ASN A 134 1.14 11.21 -3.08
N GLU A 135 0.71 12.42 -3.39
CA GLU A 135 -0.02 13.30 -2.46
C GLU A 135 -1.44 13.51 -2.97
N GLU A 136 -2.44 13.32 -2.11
CA GLU A 136 -3.85 13.56 -2.40
C GLU A 136 -4.40 14.59 -1.40
N LEU A 137 -4.92 15.70 -1.92
CA LEU A 137 -5.50 16.76 -1.10
C LEU A 137 -6.86 16.31 -0.56
N ILE A 138 -7.03 16.39 0.76
CA ILE A 138 -8.30 16.15 1.45
C ILE A 138 -8.97 17.49 1.67
N THR A 139 -10.20 17.66 1.16
CA THR A 139 -11.00 18.86 1.38
C THR A 139 -12.47 18.49 1.52
N LYS A 140 -12.99 18.60 2.76
CA LYS A 140 -14.39 18.38 3.13
C LYS A 140 -14.92 19.57 3.94
N PRO A 141 -15.36 20.66 3.28
CA PRO A 141 -15.79 21.87 3.97
C PRO A 141 -16.95 21.66 4.94
N GLU A 142 -17.88 20.76 4.61
CA GLU A 142 -19.08 20.43 5.37
C GLU A 142 -18.78 19.82 6.75
N HIS A 143 -17.71 19.04 6.84
CA HIS A 143 -17.21 18.47 8.10
C HIS A 143 -15.99 19.23 8.65
N ARG A 144 -15.55 20.30 7.95
CA ARG A 144 -14.30 21.02 8.22
C ARG A 144 -13.11 20.08 8.34
N VAL A 145 -12.90 19.21 7.36
CA VAL A 145 -11.75 18.30 7.33
C VAL A 145 -10.85 18.68 6.15
N TYR A 146 -9.65 19.15 6.44
CA TYR A 146 -8.65 19.57 5.46
C TYR A 146 -7.33 18.89 5.74
N GLY A 147 -6.60 18.45 4.72
CA GLY A 147 -5.35 17.74 4.95
C GLY A 147 -4.76 17.12 3.70
N ILE A 148 -3.83 16.19 3.89
CA ILE A 148 -3.16 15.47 2.82
C ILE A 148 -3.08 14.00 3.17
N LEU A 149 -3.39 13.13 2.21
CA LEU A 149 -3.10 11.70 2.22
C LEU A 149 -1.86 11.45 1.37
N TYR A 150 -0.91 10.69 1.91
CA TYR A 150 0.34 10.29 1.26
C TYR A 150 0.32 8.79 0.99
N ASP A 151 0.52 8.40 -0.27
CA ASP A 151 0.81 7.02 -0.64
C ASP A 151 2.31 6.87 -0.93
N LEU A 152 2.99 6.07 -0.12
CA LEU A 152 4.41 5.80 -0.27
C LEU A 152 4.57 4.46 -1.01
N LYS A 153 5.18 4.49 -2.20
CA LYS A 153 5.44 3.30 -3.03
C LYS A 153 6.85 2.75 -2.80
N GLY A 154 7.05 1.48 -3.09
CA GLY A 154 8.35 0.80 -2.96
C GLY A 154 8.50 0.01 -1.66
N SER A 155 9.74 -0.31 -1.29
CA SER A 155 10.06 -1.15 -0.12
C SER A 155 9.98 -0.38 1.21
N THR A 156 8.81 0.18 1.51
CA THR A 156 8.52 0.88 2.76
C THR A 156 7.57 0.07 3.64
N ALA A 157 7.85 0.04 4.95
CA ALA A 157 6.95 -0.53 5.94
C ALA A 157 5.73 0.37 6.20
N THR A 158 5.85 1.68 5.93
CA THR A 158 4.78 2.66 6.06
C THR A 158 4.27 3.01 4.68
N ALA A 159 3.10 2.49 4.32
CA ALA A 159 2.59 2.59 2.96
C ALA A 159 1.62 3.76 2.74
N VAL A 160 0.87 4.13 3.77
CA VAL A 160 -0.14 5.18 3.72
C VAL A 160 0.00 6.06 4.96
N GLN A 161 0.06 7.37 4.79
CA GLN A 161 0.11 8.34 5.89
C GLN A 161 -0.86 9.47 5.61
N PHE A 162 -1.38 10.13 6.64
CA PHE A 162 -2.19 11.32 6.44
C PHE A 162 -2.11 12.24 7.64
N PHE A 163 -2.41 13.50 7.41
CA PHE A 163 -2.88 14.41 8.46
C PHE A 163 -4.14 15.11 8.01
N VAL A 164 -5.00 15.46 8.96
CA VAL A 164 -6.20 16.26 8.77
C VAL A 164 -6.41 17.22 9.93
N THR A 165 -7.05 18.35 9.65
CA THR A 165 -7.31 19.43 10.60
C THR A 165 -8.61 20.16 10.27
N ASP A 166 -9.21 20.80 11.28
CA ASP A 166 -10.29 21.77 11.12
C ASP A 166 -9.79 23.20 10.84
N SER A 167 -8.46 23.34 10.69
CA SER A 167 -7.68 24.58 10.56
C SER A 167 -7.56 25.43 11.83
N THR A 168 -8.25 25.10 12.93
CA THR A 168 -8.33 25.99 14.10
C THR A 168 -8.02 25.34 15.44
N LYS A 169 -8.48 24.11 15.68
CA LYS A 169 -8.46 23.45 16.98
C LYS A 169 -7.91 22.04 16.95
N HIS A 170 -8.11 21.32 15.86
CA HIS A 170 -7.83 19.88 15.79
C HIS A 170 -6.75 19.58 14.79
N PHE A 171 -5.80 18.75 15.19
CA PHE A 171 -4.84 18.14 14.30
C PHE A 171 -4.82 16.63 14.55
N PHE A 172 -5.09 15.86 13.50
CA PHE A 172 -5.16 14.42 13.57
C PHE A 172 -4.31 13.79 12.49
N ARG A 173 -3.37 12.94 12.88
CA ARG A 173 -2.43 12.26 11.99
C ARG A 173 -2.58 10.76 12.13
N GLY A 174 -2.47 10.04 11.01
CA GLY A 174 -2.42 8.59 10.98
C GLY A 174 -1.32 8.04 10.08
N SER A 175 -0.76 6.88 10.43
CA SER A 175 0.18 6.15 9.58
C SER A 175 -0.06 4.64 9.61
N LEU A 176 -0.31 4.05 8.43
CA LEU A 176 -0.49 2.62 8.21
C LEU A 176 0.89 1.97 8.06
N TYR A 177 1.19 1.05 8.97
CA TYR A 177 2.44 0.34 9.08
C TYR A 177 2.24 -1.18 8.96
N PHE A 178 3.08 -1.85 8.18
CA PHE A 178 3.17 -3.31 8.09
C PHE A 178 4.51 -3.80 8.67
N SER A 179 4.46 -4.81 9.54
CA SER A 179 5.66 -5.40 10.15
C SER A 179 6.27 -6.56 9.35
N SER A 180 5.73 -6.89 8.17
CA SER A 180 6.18 -8.02 7.33
C SER A 180 7.38 -7.68 6.45
N ALA A 181 8.19 -8.70 6.15
CA ALA A 181 9.37 -8.59 5.29
C ALA A 181 9.03 -8.19 3.83
N PRO A 182 9.98 -7.57 3.11
CA PRO A 182 9.72 -6.60 2.04
C PRO A 182 9.65 -7.28 0.68
N ASN A 183 8.58 -8.00 0.38
CA ASN A 183 8.21 -8.14 -1.02
C ASN A 183 7.08 -7.14 -1.32
N PRO A 184 7.39 -5.94 -1.85
CA PRO A 184 6.41 -4.90 -2.13
C PRO A 184 5.29 -5.41 -3.05
N ASP A 185 5.65 -6.23 -4.04
CA ASP A 185 4.71 -6.77 -5.03
C ASP A 185 3.69 -7.72 -4.38
N SER A 186 4.11 -8.47 -3.35
CA SER A 186 3.19 -9.35 -2.59
C SER A 186 2.27 -8.57 -1.65
N LEU A 187 2.67 -7.38 -1.21
CA LEU A 187 1.93 -6.59 -0.23
C LEU A 187 0.98 -5.58 -0.87
N ALA A 188 1.18 -5.21 -2.14
CA ALA A 188 0.37 -4.21 -2.82
C ALA A 188 -1.16 -4.44 -2.69
N PRO A 189 -1.71 -5.66 -2.89
CA PRO A 189 -3.15 -5.88 -2.73
C PRO A 189 -3.65 -5.68 -1.30
N VAL A 190 -2.80 -5.96 -0.31
CA VAL A 190 -3.12 -5.78 1.12
C VAL A 190 -3.02 -4.31 1.49
N ILE A 191 -1.99 -3.61 1.02
CA ILE A 191 -1.83 -2.16 1.19
C ILE A 191 -3.05 -1.44 0.61
N ASP A 192 -3.46 -1.76 -0.62
CA ASP A 192 -4.61 -1.15 -1.27
C ASP A 192 -5.91 -1.46 -0.52
N PHE A 193 -6.03 -2.65 0.06
CA PHE A 193 -7.15 -3.01 0.93
C PHE A 193 -7.22 -2.12 2.17
N PHE A 194 -6.12 -1.97 2.92
CA PHE A 194 -6.09 -1.14 4.13
C PHE A 194 -6.11 0.37 3.82
N ARG A 195 -5.59 0.80 2.67
CA ARG A 195 -5.72 2.19 2.19
C ARG A 195 -7.18 2.60 2.11
N LYS A 196 -8.06 1.73 1.60
CA LYS A 196 -9.51 1.99 1.56
C LYS A 196 -10.11 2.18 2.95
N ASP A 197 -9.59 1.49 3.97
CA ASP A 197 -10.03 1.69 5.35
C ASP A 197 -9.57 3.03 5.92
N VAL A 198 -8.35 3.46 5.59
CA VAL A 198 -7.84 4.80 5.94
C VAL A 198 -8.68 5.88 5.28
N VAL A 199 -9.00 5.73 3.99
CA VAL A 199 -9.86 6.68 3.27
C VAL A 199 -11.26 6.73 3.89
N HIS A 200 -11.89 5.58 4.14
CA HIS A 200 -13.22 5.51 4.78
C HIS A 200 -13.23 6.20 6.15
N LEU A 201 -12.18 5.98 6.94
CA LEU A 201 -12.01 6.61 8.24
C LEU A 201 -11.95 8.14 8.11
N ILE A 202 -11.15 8.66 7.18
CA ILE A 202 -11.07 10.11 6.91
C ILE A 202 -12.41 10.64 6.39
N GLU A 203 -13.11 9.87 5.55
CA GLU A 203 -14.37 10.27 4.98
C GLU A 203 -15.49 10.39 6.00
N THR A 204 -15.47 9.56 7.05
CA THR A 204 -16.45 9.52 8.14
C THR A 204 -16.03 10.35 9.35
N LEU A 205 -14.90 11.04 9.28
CA LEU A 205 -14.36 11.83 10.38
C LEU A 205 -15.20 13.07 10.67
N GLU A 206 -15.59 13.23 11.94
CA GLU A 206 -16.22 14.42 12.49
C GLU A 206 -15.55 14.85 13.81
N TRP A 207 -15.54 16.16 14.04
CA TRP A 207 -15.07 16.79 15.29
C TRP A 207 -16.24 16.93 16.28
N GLN A 208 -16.08 16.51 17.53
CA GLN A 208 -17.18 16.37 18.51
C GLN A 208 -17.44 17.60 19.40
N ASP A 209 -16.62 18.64 19.33
CA ASP A 209 -16.76 19.89 20.09
C ASP A 209 -17.45 21.00 19.27
N LYS A 210 -18.44 20.58 18.46
CA LYS A 210 -19.43 21.47 17.82
C LYS A 210 -20.30 22.17 18.86
#